data_AF-A0A067EY89-F1
#
_entry.id   AF-A0A067EY89-F1
#
_cell.length_a   1.000
_cell.length_b   1.000
_cell.length_c   1.000
_cell.angle_alpha   90.00
_cell.angle_beta   90.00
_cell.angle_gamma   90.00
#
_symmetry.space_group_name_H-M   'P 1'
#
loop_
_entity.id
_entity.type
_entity.pdbx_description
1 polymer ?
#
loop_
_entity_poly.entity_id
_entity_poly.type
_entity_poly.pdbx_seq_one_letter_code
_entity_poly.pdbx_strand_id
1 'polypeptide(L)'
;MADNELPVDQVATMDLNDDAVQRHQFSDRVLIKSILTRPDGGAGLAGRQVRVGGWVKTGREQGKGSFAFLEVNDGSCPANLQVIVDKDVADLGQLVPTGTCVYVEGMLKNPPEGTKQKIELRVQKVVDVGMVDPAKYPIPKTKLTLEFLRDRIPFRPRTNTIAAVARIRNALAYATHTFLQKQGFLYIHTPIITTSDCEGAGEMFQVTTLISDADKLEKELIKNPPPSEADIEAAKLVIKEKGEAVAKLKSDKAGREAISASVTELTKAKENLAKLEERSKLKPGIPQKDGKIDYTQDFFARQAFLTVSGQLQVETYACAVSNVYTFGPTFRAEHSHTSRHLAEFWMVEPEMAFSDLKL
;
A
#
# COMPACT_ATOMS: atom_id res chain seq x y z
N MET A 1 -12.29 13.60 29.15
CA MET A 1 -12.74 14.31 27.93
C MET A 1 -11.62 15.27 27.59
N ALA A 2 -10.74 14.87 26.69
CA ALA A 2 -9.70 15.77 26.19
C ALA A 2 -10.28 16.45 24.94
N ASP A 3 -10.24 17.77 24.91
CA ASP A 3 -10.61 18.57 23.75
C ASP A 3 -9.70 18.20 22.57
N ASN A 4 -10.18 17.27 21.75
CA ASN A 4 -9.65 17.05 20.41
C ASN A 4 -10.21 18.17 19.51
N GLU A 5 -9.67 19.37 19.69
CA GLU A 5 -9.78 20.44 18.70
C GLU A 5 -9.13 19.99 17.39
N LEU A 6 -9.61 20.55 16.28
CA LEU A 6 -9.14 20.18 14.97
C LEU A 6 -7.63 20.49 14.87
N PRO A 7 -6.82 19.75 14.09
CA PRO A 7 -5.40 20.06 13.88
C PRO A 7 -5.15 21.46 13.31
N VAL A 8 -6.21 22.13 12.84
CA VAL A 8 -6.18 23.50 12.33
C VAL A 8 -6.10 24.51 13.49
N ASP A 9 -6.72 24.22 14.64
CA ASP A 9 -6.78 25.12 15.80
C ASP A 9 -5.45 25.16 16.57
N GLN A 10 -4.66 24.07 16.54
CA GLN A 10 -3.31 24.06 17.13
C GLN A 10 -2.34 25.06 16.49
N VAL A 11 -2.60 25.50 15.25
CA VAL A 11 -1.80 26.54 14.58
C VAL A 11 -2.22 27.94 15.05
N ALA A 12 -3.48 28.11 15.46
CA ALA A 12 -4.00 29.38 15.97
C ALA A 12 -3.59 29.66 17.42
N THR A 13 -3.20 28.64 18.19
CA THR A 13 -2.80 28.74 19.60
C THR A 13 -1.28 28.79 19.83
N MET A 14 -0.45 28.95 18.79
CA MET A 14 1.00 29.09 18.99
C MET A 14 1.31 30.40 19.73
N ASP A 15 1.77 30.29 20.98
CA ASP A 15 2.31 31.40 21.74
C ASP A 15 3.55 31.93 21.01
N LEU A 16 3.48 33.18 20.54
CA LEU A 16 4.59 33.84 19.86
C LEU A 16 5.79 34.09 20.78
N ASN A 17 5.61 33.94 22.11
CA ASN A 17 6.70 33.99 23.08
C ASN A 17 7.45 32.66 23.21
N ASP A 18 6.96 31.58 22.59
CA ASP A 18 7.69 30.32 22.53
C ASP A 18 8.65 30.34 21.33
N ASP A 19 9.91 30.70 21.63
CA ASP A 19 11.03 30.66 20.69
C ASP A 19 11.58 29.23 20.51
N ALA A 20 10.94 28.20 21.08
CA ALA A 20 11.39 26.83 20.96
C ALA A 20 11.16 26.29 19.54
N VAL A 21 12.23 25.75 18.97
CA VAL A 21 12.15 24.97 17.74
C VAL A 21 11.59 23.59 18.09
N GLN A 22 10.37 23.31 17.66
CA GLN A 22 9.76 22.00 17.86
C GLN A 22 10.39 20.97 16.92
N ARG A 23 11.20 20.07 17.49
CA ARG A 23 11.70 18.89 16.76
C ARG A 23 10.58 17.88 16.56
N HIS A 24 10.65 17.15 15.46
CA HIS A 24 9.72 16.07 15.22
C HIS A 24 9.90 14.96 16.27
N GLN A 25 8.80 14.37 16.76
CA GLN A 25 8.85 13.40 17.86
C GLN A 25 9.73 12.16 17.55
N PHE A 26 9.79 11.78 16.27
CA PHE A 26 10.47 10.56 15.82
C PHE A 26 11.74 10.83 15.01
N SER A 27 12.17 12.10 14.90
CA SER A 27 13.43 12.44 14.21
C SER A 27 13.97 13.79 14.67
N ASP A 28 15.29 13.98 14.58
CA ASP A 28 15.94 15.27 14.87
C ASP A 28 15.55 16.41 13.91
N ARG A 29 14.68 16.13 12.94
CA ARG A 29 14.27 17.08 11.91
C ARG A 29 13.23 18.07 12.47
N VAL A 30 13.38 19.31 12.06
CA VAL A 30 12.38 20.36 12.18
C VAL A 30 11.58 20.41 10.87
N LEU A 31 10.26 20.27 10.95
CA LEU A 31 9.41 20.32 9.75
C LEU A 31 9.33 21.76 9.24
N ILE A 32 9.39 21.94 7.93
CA ILE A 32 9.34 23.27 7.30
C ILE A 32 8.03 23.99 7.66
N LYS A 33 6.90 23.27 7.78
CA LYS A 33 5.64 23.86 8.24
C LYS A 33 5.79 24.57 9.59
N SER A 34 6.49 23.97 10.55
CA SER A 34 6.63 24.53 11.91
C SER A 34 7.44 25.82 11.96
N ILE A 35 8.23 26.08 10.92
CA ILE A 35 8.99 27.31 10.74
C ILE A 35 8.13 28.34 10.01
N LEU A 36 7.60 27.97 8.82
CA LEU A 36 7.02 28.92 7.87
C LEU A 36 5.55 29.26 8.12
N THR A 37 4.79 28.42 8.84
CA THR A 37 3.37 28.68 9.11
C THR A 37 3.13 29.41 10.43
N ARG A 38 4.19 29.82 11.14
CA ARG A 38 4.06 30.73 12.27
C ARG A 38 3.46 32.07 11.82
N PRO A 39 2.72 32.80 12.68
CA PRO A 39 2.16 34.11 12.33
C PRO A 39 3.22 35.14 11.88
N ASP A 40 4.42 35.07 12.45
CA ASP A 40 5.59 35.88 12.08
C ASP A 40 6.32 35.37 10.82
N GLY A 41 5.89 34.24 10.24
CA GLY A 41 6.55 33.54 9.13
C GLY A 41 7.93 32.99 9.47
N GLY A 42 8.21 32.74 10.75
CA GLY A 42 9.44 32.14 11.26
C GLY A 42 10.50 33.14 11.72
N ALA A 43 10.26 34.46 11.62
CA ALA A 43 11.23 35.49 11.94
C ALA A 43 11.73 35.43 13.40
N GLY A 44 10.85 35.09 14.37
CA GLY A 44 11.22 34.90 15.78
C GLY A 44 12.14 33.71 16.02
N LEU A 45 12.29 32.80 15.06
CA LEU A 45 13.22 31.67 15.15
C LEU A 45 14.64 32.00 14.68
N ALA A 46 14.92 33.26 14.28
CA ALA A 46 16.26 33.67 13.89
C ALA A 46 17.27 33.45 15.02
N GLY A 47 18.46 32.95 14.68
CA GLY A 47 19.50 32.56 15.62
C GLY A 47 19.39 31.13 16.15
N ARG A 48 18.28 30.43 15.89
CA ARG A 48 18.11 29.03 16.32
C ARG A 48 18.81 28.05 15.35
N GLN A 49 19.44 27.03 15.94
CA GLN A 49 20.04 25.89 15.22
C GLN A 49 18.94 24.87 14.88
N VAL A 50 18.85 24.45 13.62
CA VAL A 50 17.86 23.49 13.15
C VAL A 50 18.45 22.45 12.21
N ARG A 51 17.85 21.27 12.17
CA ARG A 51 18.07 20.27 11.11
C ARG A 51 16.85 20.18 10.23
N VAL A 52 16.99 20.45 8.94
CA VAL A 52 15.90 20.38 7.97
C VAL A 52 16.24 19.34 6.91
N GLY A 53 15.25 18.54 6.52
CA GLY A 53 15.41 17.52 5.49
C GLY A 53 14.25 17.53 4.52
N GLY A 54 14.54 17.54 3.23
CA GLY A 54 13.54 17.58 2.17
C GLY A 54 14.15 17.45 0.77
N TRP A 55 13.39 17.82 -0.24
CA TRP A 55 13.81 17.75 -1.64
C TRP A 55 14.00 19.15 -2.23
N VAL A 56 15.07 19.31 -2.99
CA VAL A 56 15.38 20.55 -3.71
C VAL A 56 14.38 20.72 -4.85
N LYS A 57 13.56 21.77 -4.77
CA LYS A 57 12.63 22.19 -5.81
C LYS A 57 13.37 22.97 -6.89
N THR A 58 14.15 23.95 -6.45
CA THR A 58 15.00 24.79 -7.30
C THR A 58 16.34 24.97 -6.62
N GLY A 59 17.43 24.68 -7.32
CA GLY A 59 18.79 24.97 -6.88
C GLY A 59 19.52 25.84 -7.90
N ARG A 60 20.32 26.79 -7.44
CA ARG A 60 21.21 27.60 -8.28
C ARG A 60 22.46 28.00 -7.53
N GLU A 61 23.59 28.00 -8.21
CA GLU A 61 24.83 28.62 -7.71
C GLU A 61 24.79 30.13 -7.93
N GLN A 62 25.36 30.88 -6.99
CA GLN A 62 25.43 32.34 -7.04
C GLN A 62 26.80 32.83 -6.54
N GLY A 63 27.08 34.13 -6.73
CA GLY A 63 28.35 34.72 -6.33
C GLY A 63 29.56 34.10 -7.03
N LYS A 64 29.41 33.76 -8.32
CA LYS A 64 30.42 33.02 -9.12
C LYS A 64 30.76 31.64 -8.54
N GLY A 65 29.76 30.95 -7.99
CA GLY A 65 29.91 29.61 -7.40
C GLY A 65 30.45 29.62 -5.97
N SER A 66 30.37 30.75 -5.26
CA SER A 66 30.79 30.83 -3.84
C SER A 66 29.74 30.23 -2.90
N PHE A 67 28.47 30.20 -3.31
CA PHE A 67 27.40 29.59 -2.54
C PHE A 67 26.23 29.18 -3.44
N ALA A 68 25.35 28.31 -2.95
CA ALA A 68 24.14 27.88 -3.63
C ALA A 68 22.88 28.30 -2.86
N PHE A 69 21.86 28.75 -3.59
CA PHE A 69 20.50 28.89 -3.11
C PHE A 69 19.71 27.64 -3.46
N LEU A 70 19.13 27.00 -2.44
CA LEU A 70 18.24 25.87 -2.57
C LEU A 70 16.86 26.24 -2.02
N GLU A 71 15.82 26.03 -2.80
CA GLU A 71 14.44 25.98 -2.31
C GLU A 71 14.12 24.54 -1.92
N VAL A 72 14.04 24.28 -0.62
CA VAL A 72 13.79 22.94 -0.08
C VAL A 72 12.33 22.82 0.34
N ASN A 73 11.69 21.71 -0.03
CA ASN A 73 10.35 21.36 0.41
C ASN A 73 10.34 19.94 0.99
N ASP A 74 9.71 19.76 2.15
CA ASP A 74 9.60 18.47 2.85
C ASP A 74 8.19 17.85 2.73
N GLY A 75 7.29 18.48 1.97
CA GLY A 75 5.90 18.10 1.79
C GLY A 75 4.94 18.57 2.88
N SER A 76 5.45 19.04 4.02
CA SER A 76 4.65 19.38 5.21
C SER A 76 3.75 20.60 5.01
N CYS A 77 4.15 21.54 4.15
CA CYS A 77 3.35 22.68 3.71
C CYS A 77 3.61 23.03 2.23
N PRO A 78 2.79 23.90 1.60
CA PRO A 78 3.04 24.36 0.23
C PRO A 78 4.30 25.22 0.07
N ALA A 79 4.73 25.91 1.13
CA ALA A 79 5.86 26.84 1.09
C ALA A 79 7.22 26.10 1.08
N ASN A 80 8.22 26.71 0.44
CA ASN A 80 9.59 26.22 0.40
C ASN A 80 10.44 27.02 1.38
N LEU A 81 11.35 26.36 2.09
CA LEU A 81 12.38 27.03 2.89
C LEU A 81 13.55 27.39 1.99
N GLN A 82 14.01 28.64 2.05
CA GLN A 82 15.26 29.04 1.42
C GLN A 82 16.43 28.53 2.27
N VAL A 83 17.29 27.74 1.65
CA VAL A 83 18.48 27.15 2.25
C VAL A 83 19.69 27.62 1.47
N ILE A 84 20.71 28.10 2.16
CA ILE A 84 21.93 28.63 1.55
C ILE A 84 23.10 27.81 2.03
N VAL A 85 23.89 27.32 1.08
CA VAL A 85 25.05 26.47 1.32
C VAL A 85 26.27 27.16 0.71
N ASP A 86 27.25 27.50 1.53
CA ASP A 86 28.52 28.04 1.05
C ASP A 86 29.40 26.91 0.48
N LYS A 87 30.22 27.22 -0.52
CA LYS A 87 31.10 26.24 -1.20
C LYS A 87 32.03 25.52 -0.24
N ASP A 88 32.43 26.19 0.83
CA ASP A 88 33.33 25.63 1.85
C ASP A 88 32.65 24.55 2.71
N VAL A 89 31.32 24.47 2.68
CA VAL A 89 30.53 23.49 3.46
C VAL A 89 30.32 22.18 2.68
N ALA A 90 30.11 22.24 1.37
CA ALA A 90 29.86 21.06 0.53
C ALA A 90 30.04 21.34 -0.97
N ASP A 91 30.15 20.27 -1.77
CA ASP A 91 30.10 20.34 -3.23
C ASP A 91 28.72 20.80 -3.73
N LEU A 92 28.63 22.06 -4.13
CA LEU A 92 27.39 22.71 -4.56
C LEU A 92 26.74 22.00 -5.75
N GLY A 93 27.55 21.44 -6.66
CA GLY A 93 27.08 20.77 -7.88
C GLY A 93 26.24 19.51 -7.59
N GLN A 94 26.45 18.88 -6.44
CA GLN A 94 25.68 17.71 -6.00
C GLN A 94 24.35 18.10 -5.35
N LEU A 95 24.24 19.33 -4.87
CA LEU A 95 23.08 19.83 -4.11
C LEU A 95 22.05 20.52 -4.99
N VAL A 96 22.49 21.30 -5.97
CA VAL A 96 21.61 22.12 -6.83
C VAL A 96 20.64 21.35 -7.75
N PRO A 97 20.88 20.10 -8.18
CA PRO A 97 19.93 19.40 -9.03
C PRO A 97 18.53 19.30 -8.41
N THR A 98 17.50 19.50 -9.24
CA THR A 98 16.12 19.38 -8.78
C THR A 98 15.79 17.93 -8.46
N GLY A 99 15.15 17.72 -7.32
CA GLY A 99 14.82 16.41 -6.80
C GLY A 99 15.89 15.80 -5.90
N THR A 100 17.06 16.44 -5.76
CA THR A 100 18.07 16.04 -4.78
C THR A 100 17.45 16.03 -3.38
N CYS A 101 17.66 14.94 -2.65
CA CYS A 101 17.31 14.85 -1.24
C CYS A 101 18.44 15.47 -0.42
N VAL A 102 18.12 16.40 0.46
CA VAL A 102 19.10 17.04 1.33
C VAL A 102 18.65 16.92 2.78
N TYR A 103 19.59 16.60 3.66
CA TYR A 103 19.44 16.70 5.10
C TYR A 103 20.57 17.55 5.65
N VAL A 104 20.23 18.74 6.16
CA VAL A 104 21.19 19.79 6.49
C VAL A 104 20.95 20.34 7.88
N GLU A 105 22.03 20.72 8.55
CA GLU A 105 22.04 21.43 9.81
C GLU A 105 22.55 22.85 9.59
N GLY A 106 21.89 23.82 10.20
CA GLY A 106 22.28 25.22 10.07
C GLY A 106 21.55 26.15 11.03
N MET A 107 21.81 27.43 10.85
CA MET A 107 21.23 28.50 11.65
C MET A 107 20.18 29.27 10.85
N LEU A 108 19.00 29.44 11.43
CA LEU A 108 17.96 30.30 10.87
C LEU A 108 18.38 31.77 10.98
N LYS A 109 18.20 32.55 9.91
CA LYS A 109 18.52 33.97 9.86
C LYS A 109 17.43 34.77 9.16
N ASN A 110 17.28 36.02 9.57
CA ASN A 110 16.47 36.98 8.83
C ASN A 110 17.22 37.36 7.54
N PRO A 111 16.58 37.27 6.37
CA PRO A 111 17.18 37.72 5.12
C PRO A 111 17.31 39.26 5.11
N PRO A 112 18.10 39.83 4.18
CA PRO A 112 18.25 41.28 4.04
C PRO A 112 16.92 42.01 3.82
N GLU A 113 16.85 43.28 4.21
CA GLU A 113 15.67 44.12 3.99
C GLU A 113 15.28 44.17 2.50
N GLY A 114 13.98 44.10 2.22
CA GLY A 114 13.43 44.07 0.86
C GLY A 114 13.32 42.69 0.21
N THR A 115 13.76 41.63 0.91
CA THR A 115 13.57 40.24 0.43
C THR A 115 12.15 39.75 0.75
N LYS A 116 11.55 38.93 -0.13
CA LYS A 116 10.19 38.39 0.05
C LYS A 116 10.12 37.32 1.15
N GLN A 117 11.19 36.57 1.35
CA GLN A 117 11.26 35.57 2.41
C GLN A 117 11.40 36.27 3.76
N LYS A 118 10.82 35.70 4.82
CA LYS A 118 10.94 36.22 6.20
C LYS A 118 12.04 35.53 7.00
N ILE A 119 12.45 34.33 6.57
CA ILE A 119 13.49 33.53 7.21
C ILE A 119 14.21 32.69 6.16
N GLU A 120 15.50 32.46 6.37
CA GLU A 120 16.35 31.57 5.57
C GLU A 120 17.24 30.72 6.47
N LEU A 121 17.68 29.56 5.98
CA LEU A 121 18.61 28.67 6.67
C LEU A 121 20.01 28.79 6.09
N ARG A 122 20.99 29.24 6.89
CA ARG A 122 22.41 29.19 6.55
C ARG A 122 22.99 27.86 7.00
N VAL A 123 23.34 27.00 6.05
CA VAL A 123 23.85 25.66 6.33
C VAL A 123 25.26 25.73 6.89
N GLN A 124 25.47 25.04 7.99
CA GLN A 124 26.78 24.87 8.63
C GLN A 124 27.33 23.46 8.41
N LYS A 125 26.43 22.48 8.22
CA LYS A 125 26.80 21.08 7.98
C LYS A 125 25.78 20.42 7.08
N VAL A 126 26.25 19.77 6.02
CA VAL A 126 25.45 18.82 5.25
C VAL A 126 25.55 17.46 5.95
N VAL A 127 24.41 16.93 6.39
CA VAL A 127 24.35 15.67 7.13
C VAL A 127 24.26 14.48 6.17
N ASP A 128 23.39 14.58 5.16
CA ASP A 128 23.22 13.55 4.14
C ASP A 128 22.68 14.14 2.82
N VAL A 129 23.01 13.49 1.70
CA VAL A 129 22.60 13.89 0.35
C VAL A 129 22.22 12.66 -0.49
N GLY A 130 20.97 12.61 -0.91
CA GLY A 130 20.51 11.69 -1.96
C GLY A 130 20.62 12.34 -3.32
N MET A 131 21.72 12.06 -4.03
CA MET A 131 22.02 12.63 -5.35
C MET A 131 21.00 12.22 -6.41
N VAL A 132 20.82 13.09 -7.42
CA VAL A 132 19.96 12.87 -8.57
C VAL A 132 20.74 13.11 -9.85
N ASP A 133 20.60 12.20 -10.81
CA ASP A 133 21.01 12.42 -12.20
C ASP A 133 20.02 13.39 -12.87
N PRO A 134 20.42 14.64 -13.17
CA PRO A 134 19.51 15.63 -13.74
C PRO A 134 18.96 15.23 -15.10
N ALA A 135 19.71 14.42 -15.87
CA ALA A 135 19.29 13.97 -17.19
C ALA A 135 18.20 12.89 -17.14
N LYS A 136 18.09 12.17 -16.01
CA LYS A 136 17.10 11.11 -15.80
C LYS A 136 15.93 11.54 -14.91
N TYR A 137 15.94 12.75 -14.37
CA TYR A 137 14.89 13.20 -13.47
C TYR A 137 13.56 13.39 -14.22
N PRO A 138 12.48 12.69 -13.84
CA PRO A 138 11.29 12.57 -14.68
C PRO A 138 10.35 13.79 -14.66
N ILE A 139 10.59 14.75 -13.77
CA ILE A 139 9.76 15.95 -13.62
C ILE A 139 10.55 17.19 -14.11
N PRO A 140 10.27 17.70 -15.32
CA PRO A 140 10.96 18.86 -15.84
C PRO A 140 10.50 20.15 -15.13
N LYS A 141 11.31 21.21 -15.24
CA LYS A 141 11.02 22.55 -14.68
C LYS A 141 10.03 23.37 -15.53
N THR A 142 9.22 22.73 -16.36
CA THR A 142 8.24 23.39 -17.23
C THR A 142 6.83 23.30 -16.64
N LYS A 143 5.86 24.01 -17.25
CA LYS A 143 4.45 23.82 -16.92
C LYS A 143 4.02 22.40 -17.31
N LEU A 144 3.47 21.64 -16.37
CA LEU A 144 3.07 20.25 -16.54
C LEU A 144 1.55 20.15 -16.69
N THR A 145 1.08 19.26 -17.57
CA THR A 145 -0.35 18.90 -17.66
C THR A 145 -0.70 17.80 -16.65
N LEU A 146 -1.99 17.62 -16.35
CA LEU A 146 -2.42 16.54 -15.45
C LEU A 146 -2.21 15.17 -16.10
N GLU A 147 -2.36 15.07 -17.42
CA GLU A 147 -2.11 13.87 -18.22
C GLU A 147 -0.65 13.44 -18.08
N PHE A 148 0.30 14.35 -18.27
CA PHE A 148 1.73 14.08 -18.11
C PHE A 148 2.07 13.54 -16.69
N LEU A 149 1.36 14.04 -15.68
CA LEU A 149 1.53 13.61 -14.29
C LEU A 149 0.88 12.24 -14.01
N ARG A 150 -0.16 11.84 -14.75
CA ARG A 150 -0.76 10.50 -14.63
C ARG A 150 0.21 9.40 -15.06
N ASP A 151 1.11 9.67 -16.01
CA ASP A 151 2.15 8.73 -16.44
C ASP A 151 3.34 8.64 -15.48
N ARG A 152 3.44 9.54 -14.48
CA ARG A 152 4.58 9.67 -13.56
C ARG A 152 4.15 9.55 -12.11
N ILE A 153 3.38 8.50 -11.81
CA ILE A 153 2.72 8.29 -10.51
C ILE A 153 3.68 8.40 -9.31
N PRO A 154 4.90 7.83 -9.31
CA PRO A 154 5.78 7.91 -8.15
C PRO A 154 6.32 9.33 -7.87
N PHE A 155 6.37 10.18 -8.89
CA PHE A 155 6.99 11.51 -8.79
C PHE A 155 5.98 12.66 -8.77
N ARG A 156 4.77 12.45 -9.31
CA ARG A 156 3.72 13.48 -9.31
C ARG A 156 3.41 14.05 -7.92
N PRO A 157 3.48 13.33 -6.78
CA PRO A 157 3.25 13.91 -5.45
C PRO A 157 4.24 15.00 -5.08
N ARG A 158 5.41 15.07 -5.74
CA ARG A 158 6.39 16.13 -5.53
C ARG A 158 6.02 17.45 -6.22
N THR A 159 4.92 17.50 -6.97
CA THR A 159 4.40 18.72 -7.61
C THR A 159 3.41 19.45 -6.71
N ASN A 160 3.31 20.77 -6.87
CA ASN A 160 2.49 21.60 -5.97
C ASN A 160 1.01 21.19 -6.01
N THR A 161 0.46 20.97 -7.22
CA THR A 161 -0.94 20.60 -7.42
C THR A 161 -1.28 19.27 -6.77
N ILE A 162 -0.51 18.21 -7.03
CA ILE A 162 -0.82 16.88 -6.49
C ILE A 162 -0.57 16.81 -4.99
N ALA A 163 0.47 17.48 -4.48
CA ALA A 163 0.71 17.59 -3.04
C ALA A 163 -0.45 18.31 -2.34
N ALA A 164 -1.00 19.37 -2.95
CA ALA A 164 -2.17 20.07 -2.41
C ALA A 164 -3.41 19.16 -2.39
N VAL A 165 -3.68 18.44 -3.47
CA VAL A 165 -4.78 17.45 -3.53
C VAL A 165 -4.62 16.39 -2.44
N ALA A 166 -3.41 15.87 -2.23
CA ALA A 166 -3.15 14.89 -1.18
C ALA A 166 -3.42 15.45 0.23
N ARG A 167 -2.96 16.67 0.54
CA ARG A 167 -3.24 17.33 1.83
C ARG A 167 -4.73 17.60 2.04
N ILE A 168 -5.44 18.04 1.00
CA ILE A 168 -6.89 18.26 1.04
C ILE A 168 -7.61 16.94 1.30
N ARG A 169 -7.27 15.85 0.59
CA ARG A 169 -7.85 14.52 0.80
C ARG A 169 -7.64 14.02 2.23
N ASN A 170 -6.44 14.20 2.79
CA ASN A 170 -6.16 13.90 4.19
C ASN A 170 -7.06 14.70 5.14
N ALA A 171 -7.19 16.00 4.93
CA ALA A 171 -8.04 16.86 5.77
C ALA A 171 -9.52 16.48 5.67
N LEU A 172 -10.02 16.15 4.47
CA LEU A 172 -11.38 15.67 4.27
C LEU A 172 -11.63 14.35 4.99
N ALA A 173 -10.72 13.37 4.88
CA ALA A 173 -10.86 12.10 5.58
C ALA A 173 -10.89 12.27 7.10
N TYR A 174 -9.98 13.08 7.64
CA TYR A 174 -9.94 13.41 9.06
C TYR A 174 -11.22 14.11 9.53
N ALA A 175 -11.71 15.09 8.75
CA ALA A 175 -12.93 15.82 9.05
C ALA A 175 -14.16 14.90 9.03
N THR A 176 -14.27 14.00 8.06
CA THR A 176 -15.35 12.99 7.98
C THR A 176 -15.37 12.10 9.21
N HIS A 177 -14.23 11.52 9.58
CA HIS A 177 -14.12 10.70 10.79
C HIS A 177 -14.49 11.48 12.05
N THR A 178 -13.95 12.70 12.18
CA THR A 178 -14.21 13.57 13.33
C THR A 178 -15.69 13.93 13.43
N PHE A 179 -16.32 14.30 12.32
CA PHE A 179 -17.75 14.63 12.28
C PHE A 179 -18.60 13.45 12.72
N LEU A 180 -18.45 12.29 12.09
CA LEU A 180 -19.27 11.11 12.36
C LEU A 180 -19.08 10.63 13.81
N GLN A 181 -17.85 10.59 14.32
CA GLN A 181 -17.60 10.19 15.71
C GLN A 181 -18.15 11.22 16.73
N LYS A 182 -18.07 12.53 16.43
CA LYS A 182 -18.72 13.57 17.27
C LYS A 182 -20.24 13.44 17.27
N GLN A 183 -20.84 12.89 16.22
CA GLN A 183 -22.27 12.57 16.15
C GLN A 183 -22.62 11.18 16.72
N GLY A 184 -21.67 10.49 17.36
CA GLY A 184 -21.90 9.20 18.02
C GLY A 184 -21.91 8.01 17.07
N PHE A 185 -21.46 8.15 15.82
CA PHE A 185 -21.34 7.01 14.92
C PHE A 185 -20.10 6.16 15.23
N LEU A 186 -20.24 4.84 15.07
CA LEU A 186 -19.13 3.89 15.18
C LEU A 186 -18.56 3.55 13.79
N TYR A 187 -17.22 3.54 13.69
CA TYR A 187 -16.54 3.12 12.47
C TYR A 187 -16.52 1.60 12.35
N ILE A 188 -17.09 1.07 11.27
CA ILE A 188 -17.18 -0.37 11.01
C ILE A 188 -16.36 -0.71 9.76
N HIS A 189 -15.45 -1.67 9.92
CA HIS A 189 -14.74 -2.27 8.79
C HIS A 189 -15.60 -3.37 8.16
N THR A 190 -16.16 -3.09 6.98
CA THR A 190 -16.94 -4.05 6.21
C THR A 190 -16.02 -4.97 5.37
N PRO A 191 -16.42 -6.23 5.11
CA PRO A 191 -15.67 -7.13 4.24
C PRO A 191 -15.54 -6.56 2.82
N ILE A 192 -14.34 -6.64 2.24
CA ILE A 192 -14.09 -6.22 0.86
C ILE A 192 -14.36 -7.36 -0.13
N ILE A 193 -14.04 -8.60 0.25
CA ILE A 193 -14.40 -9.78 -0.53
C ILE A 193 -15.81 -10.20 -0.10
N THR A 194 -16.71 -10.31 -1.07
CA THR A 194 -18.11 -10.67 -0.86
C THR A 194 -18.52 -11.83 -1.76
N THR A 195 -19.53 -12.57 -1.31
CA THR A 195 -20.21 -13.61 -2.11
C THR A 195 -21.65 -13.21 -2.44
N SER A 196 -21.99 -11.96 -2.11
CA SER A 196 -23.30 -11.34 -2.27
C SER A 196 -23.16 -10.07 -3.09
N ASP A 197 -24.05 -9.92 -4.08
CA ASP A 197 -24.24 -8.66 -4.79
C ASP A 197 -25.20 -7.78 -3.97
N CYS A 198 -24.73 -6.60 -3.57
CA CYS A 198 -25.49 -5.68 -2.73
C CYS A 198 -26.37 -4.72 -3.55
N GLU A 199 -25.99 -4.38 -4.79
CA GLU A 199 -26.70 -3.40 -5.62
C GLU A 199 -27.52 -4.06 -6.74
N GLY A 200 -27.32 -5.36 -7.00
CA GLY A 200 -28.15 -6.18 -7.89
C GLY A 200 -28.09 -5.82 -9.38
N ALA A 201 -27.22 -4.87 -9.76
CA ALA A 201 -27.20 -4.28 -11.10
C ALA A 201 -25.78 -3.96 -11.64
N GLY A 202 -24.72 -4.14 -10.85
CA GLY A 202 -23.37 -3.74 -11.21
C GLY A 202 -22.49 -4.92 -11.64
N GLU A 203 -21.64 -4.73 -12.65
CA GLU A 203 -20.56 -5.67 -12.95
C GLU A 203 -19.54 -5.63 -11.79
N MET A 204 -19.23 -6.79 -11.21
CA MET A 204 -18.30 -6.93 -10.09
C MET A 204 -17.00 -7.61 -10.54
N PHE A 205 -15.86 -7.22 -9.94
CA PHE A 205 -14.61 -7.95 -10.18
C PHE A 205 -14.63 -9.27 -9.43
N GLN A 206 -14.43 -10.37 -10.17
CA GLN A 206 -14.32 -11.69 -9.57
C GLN A 206 -12.95 -11.90 -8.92
N VAL A 207 -12.95 -12.49 -7.72
CA VAL A 207 -11.74 -12.90 -6.99
C VAL A 207 -11.67 -14.43 -7.02
N THR A 208 -10.60 -14.98 -7.59
CA THR A 208 -10.44 -16.43 -7.78
C THR A 208 -8.96 -16.84 -7.72
N THR A 209 -8.68 -18.05 -7.23
CA THR A 209 -7.35 -18.67 -7.36
C THR A 209 -7.28 -19.69 -8.48
N LEU A 210 -8.42 -20.09 -9.06
CA LEU A 210 -8.52 -21.17 -10.05
C LEU A 210 -7.61 -20.99 -11.26
N ILE A 211 -7.46 -19.75 -11.76
CA ILE A 211 -6.60 -19.46 -12.91
C ILE A 211 -5.13 -19.73 -12.56
N SER A 212 -4.66 -19.18 -11.42
CA SER A 212 -3.28 -19.39 -10.99
C SER A 212 -2.99 -20.84 -10.64
N ASP A 213 -3.96 -21.54 -10.05
CA ASP A 213 -3.81 -22.93 -9.67
C ASP A 213 -3.83 -23.87 -10.88
N ALA A 214 -4.64 -23.55 -11.91
CA ALA A 214 -4.60 -24.22 -13.20
C ALA A 214 -3.24 -24.05 -13.89
N ASP A 215 -2.68 -22.83 -13.93
CA ASP A 215 -1.36 -22.56 -14.51
C ASP A 215 -0.23 -23.32 -13.78
N LYS A 216 -0.30 -23.38 -12.45
CA LYS A 216 0.67 -24.14 -11.63
C LYS A 216 0.57 -25.63 -11.93
N LEU A 217 -0.65 -26.16 -11.98
CA LEU A 217 -0.90 -27.57 -12.25
C LEU A 217 -0.42 -27.94 -13.66
N GLU A 218 -0.69 -27.12 -14.66
CA GLU A 218 -0.23 -27.36 -16.03
C GLU A 218 1.31 -27.44 -16.10
N LYS A 219 2.01 -26.49 -15.48
CA LYS A 219 3.49 -26.52 -15.39
C LYS A 219 4.00 -27.74 -14.64
N GLU A 220 3.30 -28.17 -13.59
CA GLU A 220 3.65 -29.37 -12.82
C GLU A 220 3.46 -30.64 -13.65
N LEU A 221 2.36 -30.75 -14.40
CA LEU A 221 2.05 -31.89 -15.27
C LEU A 221 3.00 -31.97 -16.49
N ILE A 222 3.49 -30.83 -17.00
CA ILE A 222 4.55 -30.83 -18.03
C ILE A 222 5.85 -31.40 -17.46
N LYS A 223 6.23 -31.00 -16.25
CA LYS A 223 7.46 -31.47 -15.60
C LYS A 223 7.36 -32.93 -15.16
N ASN A 224 6.19 -33.34 -14.70
CA ASN A 224 5.89 -34.64 -14.15
C ASN A 224 4.59 -35.14 -14.81
N PRO A 225 4.65 -35.89 -15.93
CA PRO A 225 3.44 -36.34 -16.60
C PRO A 225 2.58 -37.26 -15.71
N PRO A 226 1.25 -37.30 -15.90
CA PRO A 226 0.40 -38.32 -15.29
C PRO A 226 0.88 -39.73 -15.65
N PRO A 227 0.74 -40.71 -14.75
CA PRO A 227 1.08 -42.09 -15.07
C PRO A 227 0.15 -42.64 -16.15
N SER A 228 0.70 -43.46 -17.04
CA SER A 228 -0.08 -44.18 -18.04
C SER A 228 -0.90 -45.31 -17.40
N GLU A 229 -1.92 -45.82 -18.13
CA GLU A 229 -2.64 -47.01 -17.69
C GLU A 229 -1.70 -48.21 -17.45
N ALA A 230 -0.64 -48.33 -18.25
CA ALA A 230 0.38 -49.35 -18.08
C ALA A 230 1.18 -49.18 -16.78
N ASP A 231 1.48 -47.95 -16.36
CA ASP A 231 2.17 -47.68 -15.09
C ASP A 231 1.32 -48.06 -13.88
N ILE A 232 0.00 -47.82 -13.96
CA ILE A 232 -0.96 -48.20 -12.91
C ILE A 232 -1.10 -49.72 -12.85
N GLU A 233 -1.23 -50.40 -13.99
CA GLU A 233 -1.32 -51.86 -14.04
C GLU A 233 -0.03 -52.54 -13.57
N ALA A 234 1.14 -52.00 -13.93
CA ALA A 234 2.42 -52.46 -13.41
C ALA A 234 2.51 -52.31 -11.88
N ALA A 235 2.04 -51.18 -11.33
CA ALA A 235 1.99 -50.99 -9.88
C ALA A 235 1.03 -51.96 -9.17
N LYS A 236 -0.12 -52.29 -9.78
CA LYS A 236 -1.04 -53.33 -9.28
C LYS A 236 -0.39 -54.71 -9.28
N LEU A 237 0.36 -55.06 -10.33
CA LEU A 237 1.09 -56.33 -10.41
C LEU A 237 2.15 -56.43 -9.30
N VAL A 238 2.90 -55.36 -9.04
CA VAL A 238 3.87 -55.30 -7.93
C VAL A 238 3.21 -55.53 -6.57
N ILE A 239 2.02 -54.98 -6.33
CA ILE A 239 1.26 -55.23 -5.11
C ILE A 239 0.87 -56.71 -5.01
N LYS A 240 0.43 -57.32 -6.12
CA LYS A 240 0.08 -58.73 -6.16
C LYS A 240 1.28 -59.62 -5.84
N GLU A 241 2.42 -59.41 -6.51
CA GLU A 241 3.66 -60.15 -6.29
C GLU A 241 4.18 -60.00 -4.85
N LYS A 242 4.20 -58.77 -4.31
CA LYS A 242 4.59 -58.54 -2.92
C LYS A 242 3.59 -59.16 -1.93
N GLY A 243 2.31 -59.18 -2.26
CA GLY A 243 1.26 -59.85 -1.48
C GLY A 243 1.48 -61.36 -1.42
N GLU A 244 1.78 -61.99 -2.56
CA GLU A 244 2.13 -63.41 -2.68
C GLU A 244 3.42 -63.73 -1.91
N ALA A 245 4.43 -62.86 -1.96
CA ALA A 245 5.67 -63.02 -1.20
C ALA A 245 5.42 -63.00 0.32
N VAL A 246 4.59 -62.07 0.82
CA VAL A 246 4.18 -62.04 2.24
C VAL A 246 3.44 -63.32 2.62
N ALA A 247 2.53 -63.80 1.77
CA ALA A 247 1.78 -65.03 2.01
C ALA A 247 2.70 -66.26 2.07
N LYS A 248 3.67 -66.34 1.16
CA LYS A 248 4.68 -67.41 1.12
C LYS A 248 5.57 -67.39 2.37
N LEU A 249 6.10 -66.23 2.76
CA LEU A 249 6.92 -66.10 3.98
C LEU A 249 6.15 -66.49 5.27
N LYS A 250 4.84 -66.22 5.33
CA LYS A 250 3.98 -66.66 6.42
C LYS A 250 3.75 -68.18 6.40
N SER A 251 3.55 -68.77 5.22
CA SER A 251 3.39 -70.21 5.03
C SER A 251 4.66 -70.98 5.41
N ASP A 252 5.82 -70.46 5.03
CA ASP A 252 7.14 -71.07 5.26
C ASP A 252 7.65 -70.89 6.71
N LYS A 253 6.85 -70.27 7.60
CA LYS A 253 7.22 -69.92 8.99
C LYS A 253 8.56 -69.18 9.09
N ALA A 254 8.81 -68.27 8.14
CA ALA A 254 10.01 -67.46 8.13
C ALA A 254 10.11 -66.58 9.39
N GLY A 255 11.32 -66.12 9.71
CA GLY A 255 11.56 -65.28 10.89
C GLY A 255 10.69 -64.03 10.92
N ARG A 256 10.26 -63.63 12.12
CA ARG A 256 9.38 -62.46 12.34
C ARG A 256 9.91 -61.19 11.68
N GLU A 257 11.22 -61.00 11.66
CA GLU A 257 11.88 -59.87 11.00
C GLU A 257 11.70 -59.88 9.47
N ALA A 258 11.85 -61.04 8.83
CA ALA A 258 11.68 -61.18 7.38
C ALA A 258 10.23 -60.95 6.94
N ILE A 259 9.26 -61.46 7.72
CA ILE A 259 7.83 -61.20 7.48
C ILE A 259 7.52 -59.71 7.67
N SER A 260 8.04 -59.09 8.73
CA SER A 260 7.85 -57.66 8.98
C SER A 260 8.41 -56.80 7.85
N ALA A 261 9.63 -57.08 7.39
CA ALA A 261 10.26 -56.37 6.28
C ALA A 261 9.44 -56.48 4.98
N SER A 262 8.94 -57.67 4.66
CA SER A 262 8.10 -57.89 3.47
C SER A 262 6.75 -57.18 3.56
N VAL A 263 6.13 -57.12 4.74
CA VAL A 263 4.89 -56.34 4.97
C VAL A 263 5.13 -54.84 4.79
N THR A 264 6.23 -54.29 5.30
CA THR A 264 6.60 -52.89 5.07
C THR A 264 6.73 -52.57 3.59
N GLU A 265 7.34 -53.46 2.81
CA GLU A 265 7.48 -53.30 1.36
C GLU A 265 6.16 -53.38 0.59
N LEU A 266 5.21 -54.20 1.06
CA LEU A 266 3.85 -54.26 0.53
C LEU A 266 3.08 -52.97 0.85
N THR A 267 3.21 -52.42 2.07
CA THR A 267 2.57 -51.16 2.46
C THR A 267 3.07 -50.00 1.60
N LYS A 268 4.39 -49.86 1.40
CA LYS A 268 4.95 -48.84 0.49
C LYS A 268 4.43 -48.98 -0.94
N ALA A 269 4.28 -50.20 -1.44
CA ALA A 269 3.74 -50.44 -2.79
C ALA A 269 2.27 -50.01 -2.90
N LYS A 270 1.46 -50.25 -1.87
CA LYS A 270 0.07 -49.77 -1.79
C LYS A 270 -0.02 -48.25 -1.75
N GLU A 271 0.83 -47.59 -0.95
CA GLU A 271 0.91 -46.13 -0.91
C GLU A 271 1.33 -45.53 -2.25
N ASN A 272 2.26 -46.19 -2.97
CA ASN A 272 2.68 -45.75 -4.29
C ASN A 272 1.54 -45.86 -5.32
N LEU A 273 0.80 -46.98 -5.33
CA LEU A 273 -0.37 -47.12 -6.21
C LEU A 273 -1.42 -46.03 -5.92
N ALA A 274 -1.73 -45.77 -4.65
CA ALA A 274 -2.67 -44.71 -4.28
C ALA A 274 -2.22 -43.33 -4.80
N LYS A 275 -0.93 -43.02 -4.72
CA LYS A 275 -0.38 -41.76 -5.28
C LYS A 275 -0.48 -41.72 -6.81
N LEU A 276 -0.23 -42.83 -7.50
CA LEU A 276 -0.36 -42.92 -8.95
C LEU A 276 -1.82 -42.77 -9.39
N GLU A 277 -2.76 -43.38 -8.67
CA GLU A 277 -4.21 -43.27 -8.93
C GLU A 277 -4.76 -41.86 -8.63
N GLU A 278 -4.27 -41.17 -7.60
CA GLU A 278 -4.64 -39.76 -7.38
C GLU A 278 -4.02 -38.85 -8.45
N ARG A 279 -2.78 -39.13 -8.85
CA ARG A 279 -2.10 -38.36 -9.90
C ARG A 279 -2.76 -38.53 -11.26
N SER A 280 -3.26 -39.71 -11.60
CA SER A 280 -3.95 -39.96 -12.87
C SER A 280 -5.29 -39.23 -12.99
N LYS A 281 -5.89 -38.81 -11.86
CA LYS A 281 -7.11 -38.00 -11.83
C LYS A 281 -6.86 -36.52 -12.09
N LEU A 282 -5.62 -36.05 -11.97
CA LEU A 282 -5.28 -34.65 -12.22
C LEU A 282 -5.49 -34.31 -13.69
N LYS A 283 -6.28 -33.26 -13.94
CA LYS A 283 -6.54 -32.75 -15.28
C LYS A 283 -6.01 -31.33 -15.38
N PRO A 284 -5.32 -30.97 -16.47
CA PRO A 284 -4.92 -29.59 -16.71
C PRO A 284 -6.15 -28.70 -16.93
N GLY A 285 -6.00 -27.41 -16.65
CA GLY A 285 -7.04 -26.40 -16.85
C GLY A 285 -7.92 -26.14 -15.63
N ILE A 286 -8.90 -25.27 -15.81
CA ILE A 286 -9.82 -24.85 -14.74
C ILE A 286 -10.74 -26.03 -14.37
N PRO A 287 -10.90 -26.37 -13.08
CA PRO A 287 -11.80 -27.42 -12.64
C PRO A 287 -13.24 -27.21 -13.13
N GLN A 288 -13.86 -28.28 -13.63
CA GLN A 288 -15.23 -28.26 -14.13
C GLN A 288 -16.08 -29.36 -13.50
N LYS A 289 -17.35 -29.03 -13.24
CA LYS A 289 -18.40 -29.94 -12.78
C LYS A 289 -19.68 -29.65 -13.56
N ASP A 290 -20.26 -30.68 -14.18
CA ASP A 290 -21.48 -30.57 -15.00
C ASP A 290 -21.40 -29.51 -16.12
N GLY A 291 -20.21 -29.38 -16.74
CA GLY A 291 -19.96 -28.43 -17.83
C GLY A 291 -19.82 -26.96 -17.40
N LYS A 292 -19.81 -26.68 -16.08
CA LYS A 292 -19.56 -25.35 -15.51
C LYS A 292 -18.27 -25.35 -14.68
N ILE A 293 -17.73 -24.17 -14.42
CA ILE A 293 -16.58 -24.01 -13.51
C ILE A 293 -16.98 -24.52 -12.12
N ASP A 294 -16.15 -25.40 -11.55
CA ASP A 294 -16.36 -25.95 -10.22
C ASP A 294 -15.77 -25.02 -9.14
N TYR A 295 -16.53 -24.00 -8.76
CA TYR A 295 -16.13 -23.07 -7.70
C TYR A 295 -16.01 -23.69 -6.31
N THR A 296 -16.43 -24.95 -6.11
CA THR A 296 -16.19 -25.64 -4.83
C THR A 296 -14.70 -25.92 -4.59
N GLN A 297 -13.89 -25.86 -5.65
CA GLN A 297 -12.43 -25.97 -5.61
C GLN A 297 -11.72 -24.60 -5.59
N ASP A 298 -12.46 -23.49 -5.62
CA ASP A 298 -11.91 -22.15 -5.44
C ASP A 298 -11.67 -21.85 -3.96
N PHE A 299 -10.96 -20.76 -3.65
CA PHE A 299 -10.52 -20.43 -2.29
C PHE A 299 -11.64 -20.38 -1.25
N PHE A 300 -12.81 -19.83 -1.60
CA PHE A 300 -13.97 -19.73 -0.71
C PHE A 300 -15.01 -20.84 -0.92
N ALA A 301 -14.69 -21.86 -1.73
CA ALA A 301 -15.60 -22.93 -2.16
C ALA A 301 -16.92 -22.43 -2.79
N ARG A 302 -16.92 -21.19 -3.29
CA ARG A 302 -17.99 -20.54 -4.06
C ARG A 302 -17.41 -19.31 -4.77
N GLN A 303 -18.20 -18.70 -5.66
CA GLN A 303 -17.81 -17.45 -6.30
C GLN A 303 -17.67 -16.33 -5.27
N ALA A 304 -16.60 -15.57 -5.40
CA ALA A 304 -16.31 -14.40 -4.59
C ALA A 304 -15.94 -13.22 -5.48
N PHE A 305 -16.20 -12.02 -4.99
CA PHE A 305 -16.09 -10.77 -5.73
C PHE A 305 -15.55 -9.65 -4.85
N LEU A 306 -15.04 -8.58 -5.46
CA LEU A 306 -14.78 -7.33 -4.76
C LEU A 306 -16.09 -6.56 -4.59
N THR A 307 -16.34 -6.06 -3.38
CA THR A 307 -17.61 -5.41 -3.06
C THR A 307 -17.81 -4.07 -3.77
N VAL A 308 -19.05 -3.82 -4.19
CA VAL A 308 -19.49 -2.53 -4.74
C VAL A 308 -19.89 -1.54 -3.65
N SER A 309 -20.31 -2.06 -2.48
CA SER A 309 -20.83 -1.28 -1.35
C SER A 309 -20.74 -2.11 -0.05
N GLY A 310 -20.55 -1.46 1.10
CA GLY A 310 -20.64 -2.06 2.42
C GLY A 310 -22.03 -1.95 3.07
N GLN A 311 -23.02 -1.41 2.36
CA GLN A 311 -24.32 -1.00 2.91
C GLN A 311 -25.04 -2.13 3.65
N LEU A 312 -25.22 -3.29 3.01
CA LEU A 312 -25.91 -4.43 3.62
C LEU A 312 -25.24 -4.87 4.94
N GLN A 313 -23.91 -4.76 5.04
CA GLN A 313 -23.21 -5.10 6.27
C GLN A 313 -23.44 -4.02 7.33
N VAL A 314 -23.34 -2.73 7.00
CA VAL A 314 -23.58 -1.67 7.98
C VAL A 314 -25.04 -1.62 8.48
N GLU A 315 -26.03 -2.05 7.68
CA GLU A 315 -27.41 -2.22 8.16
C GLU A 315 -27.51 -3.21 9.33
N THR A 316 -26.82 -4.35 9.25
CA THR A 316 -26.80 -5.33 10.35
C THR A 316 -26.18 -4.76 11.62
N TYR A 317 -25.15 -3.92 11.48
CA TYR A 317 -24.52 -3.25 12.61
C TYR A 317 -25.39 -2.12 13.16
N ALA A 318 -26.06 -1.34 12.32
CA ALA A 318 -26.98 -0.29 12.76
C ALA A 318 -28.08 -0.87 13.68
N CYS A 319 -28.61 -2.04 13.33
CA CYS A 319 -29.56 -2.77 14.19
C CYS A 319 -29.01 -3.18 15.57
N ALA A 320 -27.69 -3.27 15.73
CA ALA A 320 -27.04 -3.69 16.98
C ALA A 320 -26.47 -2.51 17.79
N VAL A 321 -25.93 -1.49 17.12
CA VAL A 321 -25.16 -0.39 17.73
C VAL A 321 -25.61 1.00 17.27
N SER A 322 -26.84 1.11 16.74
CA SER A 322 -27.51 2.34 16.32
C SER A 322 -26.89 3.02 15.10
N ASN A 323 -25.85 3.85 15.30
CA ASN A 323 -25.30 4.72 14.27
C ASN A 323 -23.92 4.22 13.87
N VAL A 324 -23.75 3.86 12.59
CA VAL A 324 -22.49 3.30 12.09
C VAL A 324 -22.12 3.90 10.76
N TYR A 325 -20.84 3.81 10.42
CA TYR A 325 -20.39 4.13 9.07
C TYR A 325 -19.24 3.23 8.66
N THR A 326 -19.15 2.92 7.37
CA THR A 326 -17.91 2.43 6.78
C THR A 326 -17.23 3.54 5.98
N PHE A 327 -15.91 3.41 5.87
CA PHE A 327 -15.05 4.27 5.08
C PHE A 327 -13.96 3.34 4.55
N GLY A 328 -14.13 2.89 3.30
CA GLY A 328 -13.32 1.83 2.72
C GLY A 328 -13.33 1.84 1.19
N PRO A 329 -12.46 1.04 0.56
CA PRO A 329 -12.42 0.90 -0.88
C PRO A 329 -13.62 0.10 -1.40
N THR A 330 -14.10 0.47 -2.57
CA THR A 330 -15.17 -0.20 -3.32
C THR A 330 -14.82 -0.25 -4.79
N PHE A 331 -15.39 -1.21 -5.50
CA PHE A 331 -14.96 -1.56 -6.85
C PHE A 331 -16.13 -1.65 -7.81
N ARG A 332 -15.95 -1.17 -9.05
CA ARG A 332 -16.93 -1.30 -10.14
C ARG A 332 -16.24 -1.81 -11.39
N ALA A 333 -16.71 -2.92 -11.94
CA ALA A 333 -16.09 -3.56 -13.10
C ALA A 333 -16.65 -3.06 -14.45
N GLU A 334 -17.59 -2.10 -14.41
CA GLU A 334 -18.15 -1.48 -15.61
C GLU A 334 -17.05 -0.97 -16.55
N HIS A 335 -17.16 -1.31 -17.83
CA HIS A 335 -16.21 -0.85 -18.85
C HIS A 335 -16.47 0.63 -19.24
N SER A 336 -16.12 1.55 -18.34
CA SER A 336 -16.39 2.98 -18.48
C SER A 336 -15.13 3.84 -18.41
N HIS A 337 -14.76 4.45 -19.53
CA HIS A 337 -13.58 5.32 -19.66
C HIS A 337 -13.97 6.80 -19.73
N THR A 338 -14.41 7.36 -18.60
CA THR A 338 -14.77 8.79 -18.49
C THR A 338 -13.83 9.52 -17.54
N SER A 339 -13.88 10.85 -17.53
CA SER A 339 -13.10 11.69 -16.60
C SER A 339 -13.56 11.59 -15.14
N ARG A 340 -14.68 10.90 -14.86
CA ARG A 340 -15.31 10.82 -13.54
C ARG A 340 -15.42 9.41 -12.97
N HIS A 341 -15.15 8.37 -13.77
CA HIS A 341 -15.26 6.99 -13.34
C HIS A 341 -13.90 6.40 -12.97
N LEU A 342 -13.89 5.59 -11.92
CA LEU A 342 -12.75 4.79 -11.47
C LEU A 342 -13.25 3.39 -11.18
N ALA A 343 -12.45 2.38 -11.52
CA ALA A 343 -12.74 0.99 -11.17
C ALA A 343 -12.53 0.71 -9.67
N GLU A 344 -11.67 1.50 -9.02
CA GLU A 344 -11.42 1.47 -7.58
C GLU A 344 -11.56 2.90 -7.04
N PHE A 345 -12.38 3.06 -6.02
CA PHE A 345 -12.58 4.34 -5.33
C PHE A 345 -12.94 4.07 -3.86
N TRP A 346 -13.06 5.13 -3.07
CA TRP A 346 -13.41 5.03 -1.65
C TRP A 346 -14.81 5.58 -1.42
N MET A 347 -15.62 4.85 -0.66
CA MET A 347 -16.92 5.29 -0.21
C MET A 347 -16.94 5.55 1.29
N VAL A 348 -17.83 6.47 1.68
CA VAL A 348 -18.23 6.71 3.06
C VAL A 348 -19.71 6.43 3.12
N GLU A 349 -20.11 5.41 3.86
CA GLU A 349 -21.49 4.90 3.87
C GLU A 349 -21.98 4.90 5.33
N PRO A 350 -22.66 5.97 5.76
CA PRO A 350 -23.31 6.03 7.06
C PRO A 350 -24.65 5.30 7.04
N GLU A 351 -24.97 4.60 8.13
CA GLU A 351 -26.24 3.92 8.34
C GLU A 351 -26.73 4.21 9.77
N MET A 352 -28.03 4.46 9.92
CA MET A 352 -28.61 4.92 11.19
C MET A 352 -29.92 4.20 11.47
N ALA A 353 -29.97 3.47 12.60
CA ALA A 353 -31.22 2.91 13.08
C ALA A 353 -32.23 4.03 13.41
N PHE A 354 -33.50 3.80 13.09
CA PHE A 354 -34.62 4.71 13.37
C PHE A 354 -34.52 6.09 12.71
N SER A 355 -33.79 6.21 11.59
CA SER A 355 -33.75 7.43 10.78
C SER A 355 -34.72 7.34 9.60
N ASP A 356 -35.59 8.34 9.46
CA ASP A 356 -36.52 8.44 8.34
C ASP A 356 -36.10 9.54 7.35
N LEU A 357 -36.44 9.35 6.07
CA LEU A 357 -36.37 10.43 5.09
C LEU A 357 -37.49 11.44 5.39
N LYS A 358 -37.14 12.71 5.56
CA LYS A 358 -38.14 13.78 5.51
C LYS A 358 -38.53 13.99 4.04
N LEU A 359 -39.72 13.50 3.69
CA LEU A 359 -40.34 13.62 2.37
C LEU A 359 -40.81 15.05 2.09
#